data_AF-A0A3B0WN98-F1
#
_entry.id   AF-A0A3B0WN98-F1
#
_cell.length_a   1.000
_cell.length_b   1.000
_cell.length_c   1.000
_cell.angle_alpha   90.00
_cell.angle_beta   90.00
_cell.angle_gamma   90.00
#
_symmetry.space_group_name_H-M   'P 1'
#
loop_
_entity.id
_entity.type
_entity.pdbx_description
1 polymer ?
#
loop_
_entity_poly.entity_id
_entity_poly.type
_entity_poly.pdbx_seq_one_letter_code
_entity_poly.pdbx_strand_id
1 'polypeptide(L)' 'MDFTSIHNFYEHMVIDYLKTEVIPKYSDKSADFFLDVACYALTKLPSRYMRHEIDMAFYLESEERALMMAEVK' A
#
# COMPACT_ATOMS: atom_id res chain seq x y z
N MET A 1 16.44 11.89 15.41
CA MET A 1 16.43 10.69 14.55
C MET A 1 15.01 10.56 14.03
N ASP A 2 14.81 10.63 12.72
CA ASP A 2 13.47 10.61 12.12
C ASP A 2 13.16 9.19 11.62
N PHE A 3 12.25 8.52 12.33
CA PHE A 3 11.82 7.15 12.03
C PHE A 3 10.65 7.10 11.03
N THR A 4 10.08 8.25 10.65
CA THR A 4 8.96 8.32 9.69
C THR A 4 9.38 7.96 8.26
N SER A 5 10.68 7.93 8.01
CA SER A 5 11.27 7.44 6.76
C SER A 5 11.14 5.93 6.55
N ILE A 6 10.80 5.15 7.58
CA ILE A 6 10.63 3.70 7.46
C ILE A 6 9.16 3.39 7.22
N HIS A 7 8.85 2.82 6.07
CA HIS A 7 7.49 2.46 5.67
C HIS A 7 7.48 1.10 4.96
N ASN A 8 6.34 0.42 4.98
CA ASN A 8 6.14 -0.79 4.20
C ASN A 8 5.92 -0.42 2.74
N PHE A 9 6.62 -1.10 1.84
CA PHE A 9 6.54 -0.94 0.39
C PHE A 9 5.09 -0.96 -0.13
N TYR A 10 4.23 -1.80 0.45
CA TYR A 10 2.85 -1.95 0.02
C TYR A 10 1.91 -0.81 0.43
N GLU A 11 2.34 0.11 1.31
CA GLU A 11 1.48 1.20 1.80
C GLU A 11 0.91 2.03 0.65
N HIS A 12 1.75 2.47 -0.28
CA HIS A 12 1.30 3.24 -1.43
C HIS A 12 0.33 2.46 -2.33
N MET A 13 0.62 1.17 -2.58
CA MET A 13 -0.21 0.32 -3.42
C MET A 13 -1.60 0.09 -2.82
N VAL A 14 -1.66 -0.18 -1.51
CA VAL A 14 -2.92 -0.36 -0.77
C VAL A 14 -3.71 0.95 -0.74
N ILE A 15 -3.06 2.08 -0.47
CA ILE A 15 -3.71 3.39 -0.45
C ILE A 15 -4.28 3.75 -1.83
N ASP A 16 -3.52 3.52 -2.89
CA ASP A 16 -3.97 3.81 -4.26
C ASP A 16 -5.15 2.92 -4.66
N TYR A 17 -5.10 1.62 -4.33
CA TYR A 17 -6.22 0.71 -4.55
C TYR A 17 -7.47 1.12 -3.77
N LEU A 18 -7.30 1.49 -2.49
CA LEU A 18 -8.41 1.96 -1.66
C LEU A 18 -9.05 3.21 -2.26
N LYS A 19 -8.25 4.19 -2.70
CA LYS A 19 -8.74 5.43 -3.31
C LYS A 19 -9.43 5.23 -4.65
N THR A 20 -8.91 4.34 -5.49
CA THR A 20 -9.40 4.18 -6.87
C THR A 20 -10.55 3.19 -6.98
N GLU A 21 -10.54 2.11 -6.20
CA GLU A 21 -11.47 0.99 -6.37
C GLU A 21 -12.44 0.79 -5.22
N VAL A 22 -12.05 1.10 -3.97
CA VAL A 22 -12.84 0.74 -2.77
C VAL A 22 -13.67 1.91 -2.27
N ILE A 23 -13.04 3.06 -2.00
CA ILE A 23 -13.72 4.27 -1.49
C ILE A 23 -14.88 4.70 -2.40
N PRO A 24 -14.75 4.72 -3.74
CA PRO A 24 -15.87 5.05 -4.62
C PRO A 24 -17.06 4.09 -4.52
N LYS A 25 -16.83 2.82 -4.15
CA LYS A 25 -17.88 1.80 -4.00
C LYS A 25 -18.55 1.84 -2.62
N TYR A 26 -17.89 2.41 -1.61
CA TYR A 26 -18.34 2.45 -0.22
C TYR A 26 -18.33 3.88 0.35
N SER A 27 -18.86 4.84 -0.41
CA SER A 27 -18.81 6.27 -0.08
C SER A 27 -19.57 6.68 1.18
N ASP A 28 -20.38 5.78 1.75
CA ASP A 28 -21.08 5.95 3.02
C ASP A 28 -20.20 5.70 4.25
N LYS A 29 -18.98 5.16 4.09
CA LYS A 29 -18.08 4.83 5.20
C LYS A 29 -17.21 6.00 5.61
N SER A 30 -16.82 6.01 6.89
CA SER A 30 -15.89 7.00 7.45
C SER A 30 -14.45 6.76 7.02
N ALA A 31 -13.61 7.79 7.15
CA ALA A 31 -12.18 7.65 6.94
C ALA A 31 -11.55 6.57 7.84
N ASP A 32 -11.96 6.50 9.12
CA ASP A 32 -11.46 5.51 10.09
C ASP A 32 -11.71 4.07 9.62
N PHE A 33 -12.86 3.79 9.02
CA PHE A 33 -13.15 2.48 8.45
C PHE A 33 -12.12 2.09 7.37
N PHE A 34 -11.77 3.02 6.48
CA PHE A 34 -10.78 2.75 5.44
C PHE A 34 -9.36 2.62 6.00
N LEU A 35 -9.03 3.32 7.09
CA LEU A 35 -7.76 3.14 7.81
C LEU A 35 -7.68 1.74 8.43
N ASP A 36 -8.76 1.25 9.05
CA ASP A 36 -8.82 -0.12 9.58
C ASP A 36 -8.66 -1.17 8.48
N VAL A 37 -9.32 -0.96 7.33
CA VAL A 37 -9.17 -1.84 6.16
C VAL A 37 -7.74 -1.81 5.63
N ALA A 38 -7.10 -0.64 5.55
CA ALA A 38 -5.70 -0.53 5.13
C ALA A 38 -4.77 -1.30 6.07
N CYS A 39 -4.92 -1.12 7.38
CA CYS A 39 -4.16 -1.85 8.40
C CYS A 39 -4.34 -3.37 8.28
N TYR A 40 -5.59 -3.82 8.08
CA TYR A 40 -5.89 -5.23 7.88
C TYR A 40 -5.23 -5.79 6.61
N ALA A 41 -5.34 -5.08 5.48
CA ALA A 41 -4.73 -5.47 4.22
C ALA A 41 -3.19 -5.56 4.34
N LEU A 42 -2.55 -4.55 4.92
CA LEU A 42 -1.10 -4.54 5.13
C LEU A 42 -0.63 -5.67 6.04
N THR A 43 -1.45 -6.11 6.99
CA THR A 43 -1.16 -7.26 7.86
C THR A 43 -1.16 -8.60 7.08
N LYS A 44 -1.88 -8.67 5.96
CA LYS A 44 -1.97 -9.88 5.12
C LYS A 44 -0.87 -9.96 4.07
N LEU A 45 -0.27 -8.84 3.72
CA LEU A 45 0.83 -8.76 2.75
C LEU A 45 2.17 -9.09 3.42
N PRO A 46 3.15 -9.62 2.68
CA PRO A 46 4.47 -9.89 3.23
C PRO A 46 5.12 -8.59 3.74
N SER A 47 5.78 -8.67 4.90
CA SER A 47 6.44 -7.50 5.48
C SER A 47 7.66 -7.09 4.64
N ARG A 48 7.63 -5.89 4.03
CA ARG A 48 8.74 -5.37 3.24
C ARG A 48 8.97 -3.89 3.56
N TYR A 49 9.90 -3.59 4.44
CA TYR A 49 10.19 -2.23 4.89
C TYR A 49 11.33 -1.60 4.10
N MET A 50 11.17 -0.33 3.75
CA MET A 50 12.14 0.49 3.03
C MET A 50 12.36 1.83 3.74
N ARG A 51 13.53 2.43 3.55
CA ARG A 51 13.92 3.71 4.17
C ARG A 51 13.96 4.87 3.16
N HIS A 52 14.32 4.61 1.91
CA HIS A 52 14.41 5.65 0.89
C HIS A 52 13.41 5.38 -0.22
N GLU A 53 12.59 6.38 -0.56
CA GLU A 53 11.65 6.31 -1.69
C GLU A 53 12.34 6.02 -3.03
N ILE A 54 13.64 6.32 -3.13
CA ILE A 54 14.48 6.01 -4.29
C ILE A 54 14.57 4.49 -4.52
N ASP A 55 14.52 3.68 -3.45
CA ASP A 55 14.48 2.21 -3.55
C ASP A 55 13.20 1.74 -4.28
N MET A 56 12.08 2.48 -4.13
CA MET A 56 10.81 2.17 -4.82
C MET A 56 10.95 2.33 -6.34
N ALA A 57 11.64 3.38 -6.81
CA ALA A 57 11.79 3.64 -8.24
C ALA A 57 12.80 2.71 -8.93
N PHE A 58 13.80 2.20 -8.19
CA PHE A 58 14.85 1.32 -8.73
C PHE A 58 14.51 -0.17 -8.68
N TYR A 59 13.63 -0.63 -7.77
CA TYR A 59 13.27 -2.06 -7.67
C TYR A 59 12.12 -2.48 -8.60
N LEU A 60 11.44 -1.53 -9.25
CA LEU A 60 10.32 -1.84 -10.12
C LEU A 60 10.81 -2.03 -11.56
N GLU A 61 11.51 -3.14 -11.81
CA GLU A 61 11.38 -3.82 -13.10
C GLU A 61 9.88 -4.08 -13.31
N SER A 62 9.34 -3.60 -14.44
CA SER A 62 7.89 -3.52 -14.69
C SER A 62 7.09 -4.83 -14.46
N GLU A 63 7.76 -5.97 -14.52
CA GLU A 63 7.19 -7.30 -14.28
C GLU A 63 6.94 -7.59 -12.78
N GLU A 64 7.85 -7.19 -11.88
CA GLU A 64 7.71 -7.42 -10.44
C GLU A 64 6.55 -6.57 -9.87
N ARG A 65 6.34 -5.37 -10.45
CA ARG A 65 5.18 -4.51 -10.13
C ARG A 65 3.85 -5.20 -10.42
N ALA A 66 3.76 -5.91 -11.54
CA ALA A 66 2.53 -6.56 -11.98
C ALA A 66 2.16 -7.73 -11.04
N LEU A 67 3.16 -8.51 -10.61
CA LEU A 67 2.98 -9.59 -9.64
C LEU A 67 2.53 -9.04 -8.29
N MET A 68 3.17 -7.98 -7.79
CA MET A 68 2.79 -7.35 -6.52
C MET A 68 1.40 -6.71 -6.58
N MET A 69 1.00 -6.11 -7.70
CA MET A 69 -0.36 -5.59 -7.88
C MET A 69 -1.40 -6.70 -7.89
N ALA A 70 -1.05 -7.91 -8.35
CA ALA A 70 -1.94 -9.06 -8.31
C ALA A 70 -2.15 -9.59 -6.88
N GLU A 71 -1.17 -9.45 -5.97
CA GLU A 71 -1.35 -9.84 -4.56
C GLU A 71 -2.24 -8.87 -3.76
N VAL A 72 -2.39 -7.63 -4.22
CA VAL A 72 -3.24 -6.62 -3.56
C VAL A 72 -4.72 -6.72 -4.00
N LYS A 73 -4.99 -7.30 -5.18
CA LYS A 73 -6.35 -7.44 -5.75
C LYS A 73 -7.05 -8.70 -5.26
#